data_AF-A0A0G0DXR4-F1
#
_entry.id   AF-A0A0G0DXR4-F1
#
_cell.length_a   1.000
_cell.length_b   1.000
_cell.length_c   1.000
_cell.angle_alpha   90.00
_cell.angle_beta   90.00
_cell.angle_gamma   90.00
#
_symmetry.space_group_name_H-M   'P 1'
#
loop_
_entity.id
_entity.type
_entity.pdbx_description
1 polymer ?
#
loop_
_entity_poly.entity_id
_entity_poly.type
_entity_poly.pdbx_seq_one_letter_code
_entity_poly.pdbx_strand_id
1 'polypeptide(L)'
;MNRYQVYIKPKTINILDDVAKIIKVSRSQIIRDVTDRAAKEFEKILVRNQQTKMQNNPLIKMAGFAKSTTKNVSQNIREIYLAD
;
A
#
# COMPACT_ATOMS: atom_id res chain seq x y z
N MET A 1 27.26 -5.65 2.78
CA MET A 1 26.48 -6.14 1.62
C MET A 1 26.27 -7.63 1.78
N ASN A 2 25.02 -8.07 1.86
CA ASN A 2 24.70 -9.50 1.91
C ASN A 2 24.67 -10.05 0.48
N ARG A 3 25.24 -11.24 0.28
CA ARG A 3 25.21 -11.95 -1.01
C ARG A 3 24.04 -12.93 -1.00
N TYR A 4 23.22 -12.86 -2.03
CA TYR A 4 22.10 -13.76 -2.22
C TYR A 4 22.26 -14.47 -3.57
N GLN A 5 21.90 -15.75 -3.60
CA GLN A 5 21.87 -16.54 -4.83
C GLN A 5 20.42 -16.67 -5.30
N VAL A 6 20.19 -16.42 -6.59
CA VAL A 6 18.86 -16.50 -7.20
C VAL A 6 18.96 -17.31 -8.48
N TYR A 7 18.05 -18.27 -8.64
CA TYR A 7 17.94 -19.04 -9.87
C TYR A 7 17.15 -18.25 -10.91
N ILE A 8 17.76 -18.00 -12.06
CA ILE A 8 17.17 -17.27 -13.18
C ILE A 8 17.29 -18.13 -14.43
N LYS A 9 16.24 -18.14 -15.25
CA LYS A 9 16.24 -18.87 -16.53
C LYS A 9 17.39 -18.36 -17.42
N PRO A 10 18.16 -19.24 -18.11
CA PRO A 10 19.28 -18.84 -18.95
C PRO A 10 18.89 -17.81 -20.03
N LYS A 11 17.73 -18.00 -20.67
CA LYS A 11 17.19 -17.06 -21.67
C LYS A 11 17.06 -15.64 -21.11
N THR A 12 16.63 -15.49 -19.87
CA THR A 12 16.49 -14.18 -19.22
C THR A 12 17.85 -13.53 -18.97
N ILE A 13 18.85 -14.30 -18.55
CA ILE A 13 20.22 -13.80 -18.36
C ILE A 13 20.80 -13.28 -19.68
N ASN A 14 20.62 -14.03 -20.78
CA ASN A 14 21.11 -13.61 -22.10
C ASN A 14 20.50 -12.26 -22.52
N ILE A 15 19.19 -12.08 -22.34
CA ILE A 15 18.52 -10.81 -22.62
C ILE A 15 19.10 -9.68 -21.75
N LEU A 16 19.32 -9.93 -20.46
CA LEU A 16 19.89 -8.93 -19.56
C LEU A 16 21.33 -8.56 -19.93
N ASP A 17 22.13 -9.52 -20.41
CA ASP A 17 23.49 -9.25 -20.90
C ASP A 17 23.48 -8.40 -22.17
N ASP A 18 22.54 -8.62 -23.08
CA ASP A 18 22.40 -7.80 -24.28
C ASP A 18 21.91 -6.39 -23.97
N VAL A 19 20.96 -6.25 -23.04
CA VAL A 19 20.55 -4.94 -22.52
C VAL A 19 21.73 -4.23 -21.87
N ALA A 20 22.49 -4.91 -21.00
CA ALA A 20 23.67 -4.36 -20.33
C ALA A 20 24.68 -3.74 -21.32
N LYS A 21 24.89 -4.38 -22.48
CA LYS A 21 25.75 -3.85 -23.55
C LYS A 21 25.18 -2.55 -24.15
N ILE A 22 23.87 -2.50 -24.40
CA ILE A 22 23.21 -1.35 -25.03
C ILE A 22 23.25 -0.13 -24.10
N ILE A 23 22.85 -0.31 -22.84
CA ILE A 23 22.73 0.79 -21.86
C ILE A 23 24.01 1.05 -21.07
N LYS A 24 25.11 0.32 -21.37
CA LYS A 24 26.44 0.48 -20.76
C LYS A 24 26.46 0.42 -19.23
N VAL A 25 25.64 -0.47 -18.65
CA VAL A 25 25.62 -0.74 -17.19
C VAL A 25 25.84 -2.21 -16.93
N SER A 26 26.25 -2.56 -15.71
CA SER A 26 26.46 -3.96 -15.34
C SER A 26 25.13 -4.73 -15.24
N ARG A 27 25.11 -6.01 -15.61
CA ARG A 27 23.96 -6.90 -15.40
C ARG A 27 23.49 -6.88 -13.94
N SER A 28 24.42 -6.89 -12.98
CA SER A 28 24.10 -6.84 -11.55
C SER A 28 23.38 -5.56 -11.14
N GLN A 29 23.73 -4.43 -11.77
CA GLN A 29 23.03 -3.17 -11.54
C GLN A 29 21.60 -3.24 -12.06
N ILE A 30 21.38 -3.74 -13.28
CA ILE A 30 20.04 -3.93 -13.84
C ILE A 30 19.16 -4.80 -12.92
N ILE A 31 19.70 -5.94 -12.46
CA ILE A 31 18.98 -6.85 -11.57
C ILE A 31 18.61 -6.15 -10.25
N ARG A 32 19.54 -5.39 -9.65
CA ARG A 32 19.27 -4.61 -8.43
C ARG A 32 18.17 -3.58 -8.67
N ASP A 33 18.29 -2.77 -9.71
CA ASP A 33 17.36 -1.68 -9.99
C ASP A 33 15.92 -2.20 -10.22
N VAL A 34 15.79 -3.32 -10.96
CA VAL A 34 14.50 -3.97 -11.19
C VAL A 34 13.92 -4.54 -9.88
N THR A 35 14.75 -5.20 -9.08
CA THR A 35 14.33 -5.81 -7.82
C THR A 35 13.89 -4.73 -6.82
N ASP A 36 14.66 -3.65 -6.69
CA ASP A 36 14.34 -2.52 -5.81
C ASP A 36 13.05 -1.83 -6.22
N ARG A 37 12.84 -1.64 -7.53
CA ARG A 37 11.59 -1.05 -8.04
C ARG A 37 10.40 -1.96 -7.75
N ALA A 38 10.52 -3.27 -7.98
CA ALA A 38 9.44 -4.22 -7.68
C ALA A 38 9.16 -4.28 -6.18
N ALA A 39 10.19 -4.30 -5.34
CA ALA A 39 10.06 -4.29 -3.88
C ALA A 39 9.29 -3.07 -3.37
N LYS A 40 9.56 -1.87 -3.91
CA LYS A 40 8.80 -0.65 -3.56
C LYS A 40 7.31 -0.75 -3.91
N GLU A 41 6.96 -1.40 -5.01
CA GLU A 41 5.55 -1.62 -5.34
C GLU A 41 4.90 -2.65 -4.41
N PHE A 42 5.62 -3.71 -4.03
CA PHE A 42 5.14 -4.66 -3.03
C PHE A 42 4.96 -4.04 -1.65
N GLU A 43 5.86 -3.13 -1.25
CA GLU A 43 5.75 -2.39 0.01
C GLU A 43 4.44 -1.58 0.07
N LYS A 44 4.06 -0.88 -0.99
CA LYS A 44 2.78 -0.16 -1.05
C LYS A 44 1.58 -1.08 -0.84
N ILE A 45 1.62 -2.27 -1.43
CA ILE A 45 0.56 -3.29 -1.26
C ILE A 45 0.51 -3.76 0.19
N LEU A 46 1.68 -4.03 0.79
CA LEU A 46 1.77 -4.45 2.19
C LEU A 46 1.24 -3.38 3.15
N VAL A 47 1.64 -2.12 2.96
CA VAL A 47 1.16 -1.00 3.79
C VAL A 47 -0.36 -0.84 3.68
N ARG A 48 -0.91 -0.89 2.46
CA ARG A 48 -2.37 -0.81 2.24
C ARG A 48 -3.12 -1.96 2.92
N ASN A 49 -2.59 -3.18 2.86
CA ASN A 49 -3.18 -4.35 3.52
C ASN A 49 -3.01 -4.32 5.05
N GLN A 50 -2.04 -3.59 5.57
CA GLN A 50 -1.90 -3.37 7.02
C GLN A 50 -2.86 -2.29 7.52
N GLN A 51 -3.14 -1.24 6.73
CA GLN A 51 -4.09 -0.19 7.09
C GLN A 51 -5.53 -0.69 7.23
N THR A 52 -5.95 -1.71 6.48
CA THR A 52 -7.26 -2.35 6.70
C THR A 52 -7.39 -3.05 8.06
N LYS A 53 -6.29 -3.32 8.77
CA LYS A 53 -6.32 -3.80 10.17
C LYS A 53 -6.56 -2.68 11.19
N MET A 54 -6.75 -1.42 10.78
CA MET A 54 -7.24 -0.33 11.65
C MET A 54 -8.74 -0.49 12.03
N GLN A 55 -9.35 -1.66 11.80
CA GLN A 55 -10.69 -2.03 12.30
C GLN A 55 -10.83 -1.96 13.83
N ASN A 56 -9.73 -1.81 14.57
CA ASN A 56 -9.73 -1.58 16.02
C ASN A 56 -9.65 -0.10 16.43
N ASN A 57 -10.17 0.82 15.61
CA ASN A 57 -10.34 2.21 16.06
C ASN A 57 -11.51 2.32 17.06
N PRO A 58 -11.27 2.66 18.34
CA PRO A 58 -12.33 2.77 19.34
C PRO A 58 -13.39 3.82 18.97
N LEU A 59 -13.04 4.86 18.21
CA LEU A 59 -14.00 5.87 17.76
C LEU A 59 -14.99 5.31 16.73
N ILE A 60 -14.55 4.40 15.85
CA ILE A 60 -15.44 3.70 14.91
C ILE A 60 -16.38 2.75 15.67
N LYS A 61 -15.89 2.12 16.74
CA LYS A 61 -16.72 1.28 17.63
C LYS A 61 -17.75 2.09 18.43
N MET A 62 -17.54 3.40 18.60
CA MET A 62 -18.50 4.32 19.21
C MET A 62 -19.51 4.89 18.19
N ALA A 63 -19.31 4.68 16.89
CA ALA A 63 -20.27 5.08 15.88
C ALA A 63 -21.58 4.28 16.05
N GLY A 64 -22.68 4.97 16.37
CA GLY A 64 -23.97 4.34 16.68
C GLY A 64 -24.21 4.01 18.16
N PHE A 65 -23.32 4.41 19.07
CA PHE A 65 -23.51 4.29 20.53
C PHE A 65 -24.71 5.13 21.01
N ALA A 66 -24.86 6.35 20.49
CA ALA A 66 -26.04 7.16 20.74
C ALA A 66 -27.13 6.81 19.72
N LYS A 67 -28.04 5.91 20.09
CA LYS A 67 -29.28 5.67 19.33
C LYS A 67 -30.30 6.72 19.77
N SER A 68 -30.51 7.74 18.95
CA SER A 68 -31.68 8.62 19.10
C SER A 68 -32.93 7.90 18.60
N THR A 69 -34.05 8.05 19.31
CA THR A 69 -35.38 7.55 18.92
C THR A 69 -35.79 8.08 17.54
N THR A 70 -35.27 9.24 17.13
CA THR A 70 -35.40 9.81 15.80
C THR A 70 -34.14 9.52 14.99
N LYS A 71 -34.24 8.70 13.95
CA LYS A 71 -33.10 8.22 13.13
C LYS A 71 -32.26 9.31 12.44
N ASN A 72 -32.67 10.58 12.47
CA ASN A 72 -32.11 11.66 11.66
C ASN A 72 -31.83 12.96 12.46
N VAL A 73 -31.24 12.87 13.66
CA VAL A 73 -30.87 14.06 14.47
C VAL A 73 -29.93 15.01 13.71
N SER A 74 -29.07 14.48 12.84
CA SER A 74 -28.17 15.28 12.00
C SER A 74 -28.86 16.08 10.90
N GLN A 75 -30.12 15.79 10.58
CA GLN A 75 -30.89 16.51 9.55
C GLN A 75 -31.69 17.68 10.15
N ASN A 76 -32.02 17.63 11.44
CA ASN A 76 -32.81 18.66 12.15
C ASN A 76 -31.95 19.52 13.10
N ILE A 77 -30.69 19.78 12.73
CA ILE A 77 -29.78 20.64 13.54
C ILE A 77 -30.43 22.01 13.79
N ARG A 78 -31.12 22.58 12.79
CA ARG A 78 -31.80 23.86 12.95
C ARG A 78 -32.86 23.83 14.06
N GLU A 79 -33.61 22.75 14.20
CA GLU A 79 -34.71 22.65 15.17
C GLU A 79 -34.21 22.55 16.62
N ILE A 80 -32.99 22.04 16.82
CA ILE A 80 -32.36 21.84 18.14
C ILE A 80 -31.76 23.15 18.69
N TYR A 81 -31.24 24.01 17.81
CA TYR A 81 -30.57 25.26 18.20
C TYR A 81 -31.45 26.51 18.10
N LEU A 82 -32.68 26.39 17.59
CA LEU A 82 -33.66 27.49 17.50
C LEU A 82 -34.75 27.41 18.58
N ALA A 83 -34.56 26.59 19.61
CA ALA A 83 -35.50 26.41 20.72
C ALA A 83 -35.23 27.31 21.94
N ASP A 84 -34.31 28.29 21.81
CA ASP A 84 -34.12 29.39 22.77
C ASP A 84 -34.72 30.70 22.23
#